data_AF-A0A2R6GP21-F1
#
_entry.id   AF-A0A2R6GP21-F1
#
_cell.length_a   1.000
_cell.length_b   1.000
_cell.length_c   1.000
_cell.angle_alpha   90.00
_cell.angle_beta   90.00
_cell.angle_gamma   90.00
#
_symmetry.space_group_name_H-M   'P 1'
#
loop_
_entity.id
_entity.type
_entity.pdbx_description
1 polymer ?
#
loop_
_entity_poly.entity_id
_entity_poly.type
_entity_poly.pdbx_seq_one_letter_code
_entity_poly.pdbx_strand_id
1 'polypeptide(L)'
;MKWRCEGCGKPHERNDPPCDNCGHHSFEKAVVPLGPDGEGGPLVWVCTECGREHPRNSPPCSRCGNTTLEKREQTVEDPLDGPNTTDDESTRTGDGSATADGAPDGPGGDTTTVWACTECGRAHPRNSPPCSRCGNMDLEREVRKFDDVGGGGGWLDALDRKYALGFVGAFVLLGVVLASTFGLLGLGGPPSVEDVPGSAESVEGLSLSEVEDEFVAELDEYRADAGLDSFDRPESLQQMATYYNQRRVKADYGDGDPPDPRTVYEKFDYRCGGTLALDEYPPPAFDDVSAFDDESQLSTVLAQLESQRLVEDHEEIGVDVHAAPDGTLYVAVFAC
;
A
#
# COMPACT_ATOMS: atom_id res chain seq x y z
N MET A 1 12.63 15.74 15.71
CA MET A 1 12.26 14.97 14.50
C MET A 1 10.83 14.50 14.70
N LYS A 2 9.92 14.76 13.76
CA LYS A 2 8.48 14.50 13.96
C LYS A 2 7.95 13.38 13.08
N TRP A 3 8.63 13.06 11.98
CA TRP A 3 8.17 12.09 11.00
C TRP A 3 9.31 11.14 10.62
N ARG A 4 8.96 9.93 10.20
CA ARG A 4 9.89 8.91 9.73
C ARG A 4 9.30 8.23 8.51
N CYS A 5 10.08 8.06 7.45
CA CYS A 5 9.62 7.34 6.26
C CYS A 5 9.40 5.86 6.62
N GLU A 6 8.24 5.30 6.27
CA GLU A 6 7.91 3.90 6.59
C GLU A 6 8.78 2.90 5.81
N GLY A 7 9.17 3.24 4.58
CA GLY A 7 9.98 2.35 3.73
C GLY A 7 11.44 2.26 4.17
N CYS A 8 12.12 3.39 4.35
CA CYS A 8 13.57 3.42 4.65
C CYS A 8 13.91 3.83 6.08
N GLY A 9 12.94 4.32 6.85
CA GLY A 9 13.15 4.69 8.24
C GLY A 9 13.93 5.99 8.47
N LYS A 10 14.18 6.77 7.42
CA LYS A 10 14.87 8.07 7.53
C LYS A 10 13.98 9.07 8.27
N PRO A 11 14.53 9.87 9.22
CA PRO A 11 13.76 10.90 9.90
C PRO A 11 13.57 12.14 9.02
N HIS A 12 12.40 12.77 9.15
CA HIS A 12 12.00 13.99 8.44
C HIS A 12 11.40 15.01 9.42
N GLU A 13 11.54 16.29 9.06
CA GLU A 13 10.98 17.40 9.84
C GLU A 13 9.48 17.59 9.59
N ARG A 14 9.02 17.23 8.38
CA ARG A 14 7.64 17.36 7.90
C ARG A 14 7.22 16.08 7.15
N ASN A 15 5.91 15.85 7.08
CA ASN A 15 5.31 14.79 6.25
C ASN A 15 5.19 15.34 4.81
N ASP A 16 6.23 15.15 4.01
CA ASP A 16 6.33 15.71 2.66
C ASP A 16 6.71 14.60 1.67
N PRO A 17 5.73 13.80 1.19
CA PRO A 17 5.97 12.79 0.18
C PRO A 17 6.24 13.41 -1.20
N PRO A 18 7.11 12.78 -2.02
CA PRO A 18 7.79 11.51 -1.79
C PRO A 18 9.05 11.62 -0.93
N CYS A 19 9.40 10.56 -0.21
CA CYS A 19 10.66 10.48 0.55
C CYS A 19 11.87 10.69 -0.36
N ASP A 20 12.68 11.70 -0.04
CA ASP A 20 13.88 12.10 -0.80
C ASP A 20 14.93 10.99 -0.96
N ASN A 21 14.92 9.99 -0.09
CA ASN A 21 15.89 8.89 -0.09
C ASN A 21 15.42 7.65 -0.86
N CYS A 22 14.12 7.32 -0.80
CA CYS A 22 13.62 6.05 -1.34
C CYS A 22 12.34 6.15 -2.17
N GLY A 23 11.80 7.36 -2.38
CA GLY A 23 10.61 7.61 -3.19
C GLY A 23 9.27 7.19 -2.57
N HIS A 24 9.27 6.65 -1.35
CA HIS A 24 8.06 6.17 -0.68
C HIS A 24 7.13 7.33 -0.27
N HIS A 25 5.82 7.12 -0.34
CA HIS A 25 4.81 8.18 -0.17
C HIS A 25 4.19 8.24 1.23
N SER A 26 4.57 7.34 2.14
CA SER A 26 4.03 7.26 3.50
C SER A 26 5.09 7.52 4.58
N PHE A 27 4.70 8.29 5.60
CA PHE A 27 5.52 8.68 6.75
C PHE A 27 4.72 8.50 8.05
N GLU A 28 5.34 7.90 9.06
CA GLU A 28 4.79 7.76 10.41
C GLU A 28 5.27 8.88 11.33
N LYS A 29 4.44 9.31 12.30
CA LYS A 29 4.88 10.27 13.34
C LYS A 29 5.89 9.58 14.24
N ALA A 30 7.09 10.14 14.32
CA ALA A 30 8.13 9.67 15.23
C ALA A 30 7.68 9.93 16.67
N VAL A 31 7.16 8.90 17.34
CA VAL A 31 6.82 8.96 18.76
C VAL A 31 8.13 9.10 19.53
N VAL A 32 8.38 10.29 20.08
CA VAL A 32 9.43 10.50 21.07
C VAL A 32 8.90 9.89 22.36
N PRO A 33 9.54 8.86 22.94
CA PRO A 33 9.19 8.45 24.28
C PRO A 33 9.52 9.63 25.21
N LEU A 34 8.50 10.24 25.79
CA LEU A 34 8.67 11.01 27.03
C LEU A 34 8.93 9.97 28.11
N GLY A 35 10.20 9.66 28.35
CA GLY A 35 10.60 8.85 29.49
C GLY A 35 10.31 9.64 30.77
N PRO A 36 9.63 9.07 31.77
CA PRO A 36 9.63 9.61 33.11
C PRO A 36 10.99 9.26 33.73
N ASP A 37 11.56 10.26 34.39
CA ASP A 37 12.72 10.20 35.28
C ASP A 37 12.90 8.82 35.94
N GLY A 38 13.95 8.11 35.54
CA GLY A 38 14.30 6.79 36.09
C GLY A 38 15.66 6.33 35.59
N GLU A 39 16.63 6.30 36.49
CA GLU A 39 17.96 5.73 36.29
C GLU A 39 17.84 4.30 35.75
N GLY A 40 18.29 4.07 34.51
CA GLY A 40 18.37 2.74 33.90
C GLY A 40 18.99 2.83 32.50
N GLY A 41 20.12 2.16 32.29
CA GLY A 41 20.83 2.15 31.01
C GLY A 41 20.04 1.46 29.87
N PRO A 42 20.51 1.53 28.61
CA PRO A 42 19.84 0.86 27.50
C PRO A 42 19.74 -0.65 27.75
N LEU A 43 18.53 -1.18 27.74
CA LEU A 43 18.26 -2.60 28.01
C LEU A 43 18.54 -3.45 26.76
N VAL A 44 19.35 -4.50 26.90
CA VAL A 44 19.74 -5.42 25.85
C VAL A 44 19.37 -6.87 26.19
N TRP A 45 19.06 -7.69 25.18
CA TRP A 45 18.72 -9.10 25.38
C TRP A 45 19.98 -9.97 25.26
N VAL A 46 20.33 -10.70 26.31
CA VAL A 46 21.54 -11.51 26.39
C VAL A 46 21.17 -12.99 26.39
N CYS A 47 21.73 -13.76 25.45
CA CYS A 47 21.56 -15.21 25.45
C CYS A 47 22.25 -15.83 26.68
N THR A 48 21.53 -16.66 27.44
CA THR A 48 22.05 -17.28 28.67
C THR A 48 23.19 -18.26 28.45
N GLU A 49 23.29 -18.83 27.24
CA GLU A 49 24.29 -19.84 26.91
C GLU A 49 25.57 -19.26 26.29
N CYS A 50 25.45 -18.31 25.36
CA CYS A 50 26.61 -17.79 24.62
C CYS A 50 26.96 -16.33 24.94
N GLY A 51 26.19 -15.68 25.82
CA GLY A 51 26.41 -14.30 26.26
C GLY A 51 26.22 -13.25 25.17
N ARG A 52 25.69 -13.61 23.99
CA ARG A 52 25.54 -12.66 22.89
C ARG A 52 24.38 -11.70 23.15
N GLU A 53 24.65 -10.43 22.90
CA GLU A 53 23.69 -9.33 22.96
C GLU A 53 22.86 -9.21 21.68
N HIS A 54 21.56 -8.98 21.85
CA HIS A 54 20.57 -8.84 20.80
C HIS A 54 19.73 -7.58 21.03
N PRO A 55 19.45 -6.77 19.99
CA PRO A 55 18.61 -5.58 20.11
C PRO A 55 17.14 -5.89 20.43
N ARG A 56 16.67 -7.11 20.13
CA ARG A 56 15.28 -7.56 20.32
C ARG A 56 15.25 -9.00 20.85
N ASN A 57 14.18 -9.37 21.53
CA ASN A 57 13.95 -10.74 21.98
C ASN A 57 13.55 -11.62 20.79
N SER A 58 14.51 -12.37 20.22
CA SER A 58 14.25 -13.26 19.08
C SER A 58 14.83 -14.65 19.30
N PRO A 59 14.19 -15.49 20.13
CA PRO A 59 14.50 -16.91 20.21
C PRO A 59 14.15 -17.63 18.89
N PRO A 60 14.96 -18.59 18.42
CA PRO A 60 16.23 -19.05 19.00
C PRO A 60 17.41 -18.12 18.68
N CYS A 61 18.41 -18.08 19.57
CA CYS A 61 19.65 -17.32 19.38
C CYS A 61 20.36 -17.74 18.07
N SER A 62 20.56 -16.80 17.16
CA SER A 62 21.14 -17.04 15.82
C SER A 62 22.56 -17.61 15.81
N ARG A 63 23.28 -17.57 16.95
CA ARG A 63 24.64 -18.13 17.06
C ARG A 63 24.66 -19.57 17.55
N CYS A 64 23.85 -19.90 18.56
CA CYS A 64 23.95 -21.15 19.31
C CYS A 64 22.65 -21.96 19.37
N GLY A 65 21.54 -21.42 18.86
CA GLY A 65 20.23 -22.09 18.84
C GLY A 65 19.47 -22.08 20.17
N ASN A 66 20.04 -21.55 21.26
CA ASN A 66 19.37 -21.48 22.56
C ASN A 66 18.11 -20.60 22.50
N THR A 67 17.03 -21.03 23.15
CA THR A 67 15.74 -20.33 23.14
C THR A 67 15.57 -19.34 24.30
N THR A 68 16.55 -19.25 25.19
CA THR A 68 16.44 -18.43 26.41
C THR A 68 17.31 -17.17 26.30
N LEU A 69 16.67 -16.00 26.34
CA LEU A 69 17.32 -14.69 26.38
C LEU A 69 16.83 -13.92 27.61
N GLU A 70 17.76 -13.35 28.36
CA GLU A 70 17.49 -12.51 29.53
C GLU A 70 17.71 -11.04 29.21
N LYS A 71 16.84 -10.17 29.73
CA LYS A 71 16.98 -8.72 29.56
C LYS A 71 17.98 -8.19 30.62
N ARG A 72 19.05 -7.52 30.19
CA ARG A 72 20.08 -6.92 31.06
C ARG A 72 20.31 -5.45 30.69
N GLU A 73 20.66 -4.62 31.66
CA GLU A 73 21.09 -3.24 31.42
C GLU A 73 22.50 -3.24 30.85
N GLN A 74 22.72 -2.53 29.74
CA GLN A 74 24.04 -2.39 29.14
C GLN A 74 24.84 -1.36 29.93
N THR A 75 25.92 -1.82 30.59
CA THR A 75 26.87 -0.92 31.26
C THR A 75 27.78 -0.29 30.20
N VAL A 76 27.66 1.02 30.00
CA VAL A 76 28.57 1.78 29.13
C VAL A 76 29.75 2.19 30.00
N GLU A 77 30.88 1.50 29.88
CA GLU A 77 32.14 2.00 30.45
C GLU A 77 32.66 3.14 29.56
N ASP A 78 32.69 4.34 30.15
CA ASP A 78 33.14 5.59 29.53
C ASP A 78 34.68 5.57 29.39
N PRO A 79 35.28 5.56 28.18
CA PRO A 79 36.73 5.49 28.06
C PRO A 79 37.37 6.87 28.23
N LEU A 80 37.83 7.17 29.45
CA LEU A 80 38.81 8.22 29.72
C LEU A 80 40.21 7.61 29.96
N ASP A 81 41.19 8.17 29.25
CA ASP A 81 42.65 8.08 29.39
C ASP A 81 43.38 6.75 29.10
N GLY A 82 44.29 6.80 28.10
CA GLY A 82 45.10 5.68 27.56
C GLY A 82 46.23 5.16 28.49
N PRO A 83 47.16 4.31 28.00
CA PRO A 83 48.13 4.78 27.00
C PRO A 83 48.59 3.75 25.94
N ASN A 84 49.26 4.32 24.94
CA ASN A 84 50.05 3.67 23.89
C ASN A 84 51.11 2.72 24.46
N THR A 85 51.18 1.47 23.97
CA THR A 85 52.41 0.66 24.03
C THR A 85 52.59 -0.11 22.73
N THR A 86 53.77 0.09 22.16
CA THR A 86 54.36 -0.55 21.00
C THR A 86 54.87 -1.96 21.32
N ASP A 87 55.21 -2.68 20.24
CA ASP A 87 56.17 -3.79 20.14
C ASP A 87 55.70 -5.24 20.45
N ASP A 88 55.63 -6.07 19.39
CA ASP A 88 56.35 -7.36 19.20
C ASP A 88 55.84 -8.00 17.88
N GLU A 89 56.45 -7.76 16.71
CA GLU A 89 57.61 -8.46 16.13
C GLU A 89 57.47 -9.99 16.00
N SER A 90 57.07 -10.47 14.82
CA SER A 90 57.79 -11.59 14.19
C SER A 90 57.56 -11.73 12.68
N THR A 91 58.54 -11.19 11.95
CA THR A 91 59.28 -11.86 10.86
C THR A 91 58.51 -12.42 9.65
N ARG A 92 58.56 -11.68 8.53
CA ARG A 92 58.92 -12.27 7.22
C ARG A 92 59.56 -11.23 6.30
N THR A 93 60.89 -11.13 6.37
CA THR A 93 61.81 -10.84 5.24
C THR A 93 61.41 -11.69 4.02
N GLY A 94 61.49 -11.30 2.76
CA GLY A 94 62.08 -10.16 2.08
C GLY A 94 62.10 -10.52 0.58
N ASP A 95 62.14 -9.48 -0.24
CA ASP A 95 62.70 -9.47 -1.60
C ASP A 95 61.99 -10.20 -2.76
N GLY A 96 61.45 -9.37 -3.65
CA GLY A 96 61.99 -9.24 -5.01
C GLY A 96 61.46 -10.22 -6.06
N SER A 97 60.67 -9.71 -7.00
CA SER A 97 61.15 -9.47 -8.37
C SER A 97 59.95 -9.29 -9.31
N ALA A 98 59.99 -8.20 -10.08
CA ALA A 98 59.11 -8.00 -11.21
C ALA A 98 59.37 -9.05 -12.29
N THR A 99 58.31 -9.53 -12.93
CA THR A 99 58.17 -9.52 -14.40
C THR A 99 56.70 -9.40 -14.75
N ALA A 100 56.37 -8.25 -15.33
CA ALA A 100 55.24 -8.14 -16.23
C ALA A 100 55.62 -8.90 -17.51
N ASP A 101 54.79 -9.83 -17.95
CA ASP A 101 54.77 -10.30 -19.34
C ASP A 101 53.39 -10.89 -19.66
N GLY A 102 52.79 -10.37 -20.74
CA GLY A 102 51.83 -11.12 -21.55
C GLY A 102 50.35 -10.84 -21.33
N ALA A 103 49.88 -9.70 -21.82
CA ALA A 103 48.60 -9.70 -22.53
C ALA A 103 48.78 -10.38 -23.90
N PRO A 104 47.75 -11.08 -24.40
CA PRO A 104 47.31 -10.74 -25.75
C PRO A 104 45.79 -10.56 -25.84
N ASP A 105 45.42 -9.49 -26.54
CA ASP A 105 44.38 -9.38 -27.58
C ASP A 105 43.03 -10.10 -27.39
N GLY A 106 41.94 -9.32 -27.34
CA GLY A 106 40.53 -9.77 -27.38
C GLY A 106 40.13 -10.45 -28.72
N PRO A 107 38.87 -10.92 -28.90
CA PRO A 107 37.62 -10.44 -28.30
C PRO A 107 36.87 -11.49 -27.45
N GLY A 108 35.78 -11.06 -26.82
CA GLY A 108 34.99 -11.82 -25.83
C GLY A 108 34.58 -13.24 -26.24
N GLY A 109 34.60 -14.12 -25.24
CA GLY A 109 34.16 -15.50 -25.34
C GLY A 109 34.10 -16.16 -23.97
N ASP A 110 32.95 -16.02 -23.28
CA ASP A 110 32.23 -17.02 -22.46
C ASP A 110 33.02 -18.21 -21.88
N THR A 111 34.21 -17.97 -21.34
CA THR A 111 35.03 -19.01 -20.71
C THR A 111 35.43 -18.59 -19.31
N THR A 112 35.22 -19.48 -18.35
CA THR A 112 35.73 -19.31 -17.00
C THR A 112 36.58 -20.51 -16.62
N THR A 113 37.70 -20.23 -15.96
CA THR A 113 38.63 -21.25 -15.51
C THR A 113 38.24 -21.68 -14.10
N VAL A 114 37.94 -22.97 -13.92
CA VAL A 114 37.57 -23.54 -12.62
C VAL A 114 38.45 -24.74 -12.29
N TRP A 115 38.60 -25.06 -11.00
CA TRP A 115 39.34 -26.24 -10.55
C TRP A 115 38.35 -27.37 -10.26
N ALA A 116 38.36 -28.41 -11.09
CA ALA A 116 37.45 -29.55 -10.95
C ALA A 116 38.15 -30.71 -10.24
N CYS A 117 37.52 -31.25 -9.20
CA CYS A 117 37.99 -32.47 -8.54
C CYS A 117 37.87 -33.67 -9.50
N THR A 118 38.96 -34.42 -9.70
CA THR A 118 39.03 -35.55 -10.66
C THR A 118 38.09 -36.70 -10.30
N GLU A 119 37.77 -36.86 -9.00
CA GLU A 119 36.92 -37.96 -8.52
C GLU A 119 35.42 -37.60 -8.50
N CYS A 120 35.05 -36.43 -7.99
CA CYS A 120 33.63 -36.07 -7.83
C CYS A 120 33.11 -35.01 -8.80
N GLY A 121 33.99 -34.47 -9.67
CA GLY A 121 33.64 -33.48 -10.70
C GLY A 121 33.22 -32.10 -10.18
N ARG A 122 33.33 -31.84 -8.87
CA ARG A 122 32.93 -30.55 -8.29
C ARG A 122 33.92 -29.46 -8.66
N ALA A 123 33.40 -28.35 -9.18
CA ALA A 123 34.18 -27.16 -9.50
C ALA A 123 34.39 -26.26 -8.27
N HIS A 124 35.61 -25.75 -8.13
CA HIS A 124 36.04 -24.84 -7.08
C HIS A 124 36.67 -23.58 -7.69
N PRO A 125 36.46 -22.40 -7.07
CA PRO A 125 37.01 -21.14 -7.58
C PRO A 125 38.53 -21.00 -7.35
N ARG A 126 39.12 -21.81 -6.47
CA ARG A 126 40.57 -21.82 -6.20
C ARG A 126 41.06 -23.26 -6.06
N ASN A 127 42.36 -23.49 -6.33
CA ASN A 127 42.99 -24.79 -6.11
C ASN A 127 43.26 -24.97 -4.62
N SER A 128 42.43 -25.76 -3.93
CA SER A 128 42.58 -26.00 -2.48
C SER A 128 42.30 -27.47 -2.15
N PRO A 129 43.28 -28.37 -2.38
CA PRO A 129 43.21 -29.75 -1.89
C PRO A 129 43.28 -29.79 -0.35
N PRO A 130 42.56 -30.72 0.31
CA PRO A 130 41.66 -31.73 -0.26
C PRO A 130 40.30 -31.16 -0.67
N CYS A 131 39.64 -31.80 -1.64
CA CYS A 131 38.27 -31.47 -2.07
C CYS A 131 37.31 -31.55 -0.87
N SER A 132 36.61 -30.45 -0.55
CA SER A 132 35.70 -30.35 0.61
C SER A 132 34.52 -31.31 0.60
N ARG A 133 34.20 -31.94 -0.54
CA ARG A 133 33.10 -32.90 -0.66
C ARG A 133 33.54 -34.36 -0.49
N CYS A 134 34.64 -34.77 -1.14
CA CYS A 134 35.05 -36.18 -1.19
C CYS A 134 36.45 -36.45 -0.62
N GLY A 135 37.19 -35.43 -0.21
CA GLY A 135 38.54 -35.55 0.38
C GLY A 135 39.66 -35.79 -0.64
N ASN A 136 39.38 -35.87 -1.93
CA ASN A 136 40.40 -36.12 -2.95
C ASN A 136 41.44 -34.99 -3.03
N MET A 137 42.71 -35.33 -3.24
CA MET A 137 43.81 -34.36 -3.30
C MET A 137 44.05 -33.77 -4.69
N ASP A 138 43.45 -34.35 -5.72
CA ASP A 138 43.68 -33.94 -7.11
C ASP A 138 42.53 -33.07 -7.64
N LEU A 139 42.88 -31.82 -7.98
CA LEU A 139 42.03 -30.90 -8.71
C LEU A 139 42.73 -30.47 -10.00
N GLU A 140 42.06 -30.65 -11.13
CA GLU A 140 42.57 -30.23 -12.44
C GLU A 140 41.94 -28.91 -12.87
N ARG A 141 42.73 -28.09 -13.55
CA ARG A 141 42.25 -26.82 -14.10
C ARG A 141 41.47 -27.09 -15.37
N GLU A 142 40.16 -26.88 -15.31
CA GLU A 142 39.24 -27.06 -16.41
C GLU A 142 38.81 -25.69 -16.94
N VAL A 143 39.04 -25.43 -18.22
CA VAL A 143 38.46 -24.27 -18.91
C VAL A 143 37.08 -24.67 -19.37
N ARG A 144 36.04 -24.13 -18.71
CA ARG A 144 34.66 -24.37 -19.15
C ARG A 144 34.23 -23.25 -20.08
N LYS A 145 33.76 -23.65 -21.26
CA LYS A 145 33.05 -22.80 -22.19
C LYS A 145 31.57 -22.85 -21.84
N PHE A 146 30.93 -21.69 -21.69
CA PHE A 146 29.48 -21.65 -21.66
C PHE A 146 29.01 -21.86 -23.11
N ASP A 147 28.73 -23.11 -23.49
CA ASP A 147 28.03 -23.36 -24.74
C ASP A 147 26.62 -22.77 -24.64
N ASP A 148 26.30 -21.89 -25.59
CA ASP A 148 25.02 -21.24 -25.89
C ASP A 148 23.81 -21.71 -25.05
N VAL A 149 23.68 -21.17 -23.83
CA VAL A 149 22.36 -20.89 -23.29
C VAL A 149 21.93 -19.56 -23.90
N GLY A 150 21.56 -19.61 -25.18
CA GLY A 150 20.88 -18.56 -25.96
C GLY A 150 20.98 -17.14 -25.42
N GLY A 151 22.19 -16.59 -25.40
CA GLY A 151 22.40 -15.17 -25.15
C GLY A 151 22.12 -14.39 -26.44
N GLY A 152 20.86 -14.06 -26.69
CA GLY A 152 20.52 -13.25 -27.87
C GLY A 152 19.04 -12.99 -28.12
N GLY A 153 18.14 -13.74 -27.47
CA GLY A 153 16.72 -13.44 -27.50
C GLY A 153 16.30 -12.82 -26.19
N GLY A 154 16.05 -11.50 -26.17
CA GLY A 154 15.25 -10.93 -25.08
C GLY A 154 13.93 -11.69 -24.97
N TRP A 155 13.19 -11.56 -23.86
CA TRP A 155 11.86 -12.17 -23.71
C TRP A 155 10.90 -11.96 -24.91
N LEU A 156 11.18 -10.94 -25.73
CA LEU A 156 10.53 -10.63 -27.00
C LEU A 156 10.82 -11.60 -28.16
N ASP A 157 11.94 -12.31 -28.14
CA ASP A 157 12.37 -13.25 -29.20
C ASP A 157 11.75 -14.65 -29.03
N ALA A 158 11.27 -14.95 -27.81
CA ALA A 158 10.41 -16.09 -27.54
C ALA A 158 8.96 -15.86 -28.03
N LEU A 159 8.57 -14.61 -28.30
CA LEU A 159 7.32 -14.31 -29.00
C LEU A 159 7.52 -14.57 -30.49
N ASP A 160 7.11 -15.75 -30.94
CA ASP A 160 6.95 -16.04 -32.37
C ASP A 160 6.19 -14.89 -33.04
N ARG A 161 6.69 -14.37 -34.17
CA ARG A 161 6.20 -13.13 -34.82
C ARG A 161 4.69 -13.16 -35.10
N LYS A 162 4.12 -14.37 -35.21
CA LYS A 162 2.69 -14.63 -35.35
C LYS A 162 1.86 -14.30 -34.09
N TYR A 163 2.42 -14.44 -32.89
CA TYR A 163 1.77 -14.11 -31.63
C TYR A 163 2.02 -12.67 -31.19
N ALA A 164 3.13 -12.04 -31.61
CA ALA A 164 3.44 -10.66 -31.28
C ALA A 164 2.33 -9.68 -31.69
N LEU A 165 1.76 -9.84 -32.88
CA LEU A 165 0.62 -9.04 -33.34
C LEU A 165 -0.64 -9.26 -32.50
N GLY A 166 -0.90 -10.51 -32.08
CA GLY A 166 -2.02 -10.85 -31.21
C GLY A 166 -1.90 -10.22 -29.83
N PHE A 167 -0.70 -10.26 -29.24
CA PHE A 167 -0.45 -9.62 -27.95
C PHE A 167 -0.56 -8.09 -28.03
N VAL A 168 -0.01 -7.46 -29.06
CA VAL A 168 -0.17 -6.00 -29.25
C VAL A 168 -1.66 -5.64 -29.36
N GLY A 169 -2.44 -6.40 -30.15
CA GLY A 169 -3.88 -6.21 -30.24
C GLY A 169 -4.59 -6.39 -28.90
N ALA A 170 -4.24 -7.42 -28.13
CA ALA A 170 -4.80 -7.68 -26.81
C ALA A 170 -4.45 -6.58 -25.80
N PHE A 171 -3.22 -6.08 -25.79
CA PHE A 171 -2.80 -4.97 -24.92
C PHE A 171 -3.45 -3.65 -25.30
N VAL A 172 -3.65 -3.39 -26.60
CA VAL A 172 -4.40 -2.22 -27.06
C VAL A 172 -5.87 -2.32 -26.64
N LEU A 173 -6.51 -3.48 -26.80
CA LEU A 173 -7.89 -3.68 -26.35
C LEU A 173 -8.00 -3.57 -24.82
N LEU A 174 -7.09 -4.18 -24.08
CA LEU A 174 -7.03 -4.06 -22.62
C LEU A 174 -6.82 -2.59 -22.21
N GLY A 175 -5.90 -1.90 -22.87
CA GLY A 175 -5.66 -0.47 -22.66
C GLY A 175 -6.90 0.38 -22.95
N VAL A 176 -7.66 0.05 -23.99
CA VAL A 176 -8.92 0.73 -24.33
C VAL A 176 -10.00 0.45 -23.29
N VAL A 177 -10.15 -0.80 -22.83
CA VAL A 177 -11.10 -1.16 -21.77
C VAL A 177 -10.75 -0.41 -20.48
N LEU A 178 -9.49 -0.47 -20.06
CA LEU A 178 -9.03 0.24 -18.85
C LEU A 178 -9.18 1.76 -19.00
N ALA A 179 -8.81 2.33 -20.14
CA ALA A 179 -8.95 3.76 -20.36
C ALA A 179 -10.42 4.19 -20.52
N SER A 180 -11.33 3.28 -20.92
CA SER A 180 -12.77 3.50 -20.87
C SER A 180 -13.31 3.45 -19.43
N THR A 181 -12.90 2.47 -18.63
CA THR A 181 -13.34 2.38 -17.22
C THR A 181 -12.87 3.56 -16.39
N PHE A 182 -11.67 4.08 -16.68
CA PHE A 182 -11.12 5.27 -16.01
C PHE A 182 -11.48 6.60 -16.71
N GLY A 183 -12.38 6.60 -17.70
CA GLY A 183 -12.85 7.82 -18.38
C GLY A 183 -11.81 8.55 -19.25
N LEU A 184 -10.58 8.06 -19.36
CA LEU A 184 -9.47 8.66 -20.11
C LEU A 184 -9.72 8.74 -21.62
N LEU A 185 -10.59 7.89 -22.18
CA LEU A 185 -10.92 7.91 -23.60
C LEU A 185 -12.12 8.80 -23.95
N GLY A 186 -12.73 9.49 -22.99
CA GLY A 186 -13.97 10.25 -23.22
C GLY A 186 -15.14 9.36 -23.68
N LEU A 187 -14.99 8.04 -23.58
CA LEU A 187 -16.07 7.06 -23.64
C LEU A 187 -16.70 7.08 -22.24
N GLY A 188 -17.50 8.14 -22.01
CA GLY A 188 -17.88 8.65 -20.71
C GLY A 188 -18.44 7.60 -19.76
N GLY A 189 -17.75 7.42 -18.63
CA GLY A 189 -18.38 6.94 -17.41
C GLY A 189 -19.45 7.95 -16.94
N PRO A 190 -20.22 7.58 -15.93
CA PRO A 190 -21.22 8.48 -15.38
C PRO A 190 -20.59 9.82 -14.97
N PRO A 191 -21.33 10.93 -15.06
CA PRO A 191 -20.83 12.23 -14.62
C PRO A 191 -20.34 12.15 -13.17
N SER A 192 -19.08 12.49 -12.93
CA SER A 192 -18.52 12.62 -11.59
C SER A 192 -18.22 14.08 -11.26
N VAL A 193 -18.05 14.38 -9.98
CA VAL A 193 -17.60 15.69 -9.50
C VAL A 193 -16.19 15.51 -8.94
N GLU A 194 -15.23 16.22 -9.50
CA GLU A 194 -13.84 16.22 -9.01
C GLU A 194 -13.67 17.26 -7.90
N ASP A 195 -12.66 17.08 -7.04
CA ASP A 195 -12.27 18.03 -5.98
C ASP A 195 -13.46 18.45 -5.08
N VAL A 196 -14.26 17.49 -4.64
CA VAL A 196 -15.36 17.74 -3.69
C VAL A 196 -14.77 17.91 -2.29
N PRO A 197 -14.99 19.05 -1.61
CA PRO A 197 -14.51 19.23 -0.25
C PRO A 197 -15.15 18.25 0.73
N GLY A 198 -14.41 17.83 1.75
CA GLY A 198 -14.91 16.93 2.80
C GLY A 198 -14.63 15.46 2.48
N SER A 199 -15.54 14.57 2.89
CA SER A 199 -15.38 13.12 2.84
C SER A 199 -16.69 12.44 2.44
N ALA A 200 -16.60 11.52 1.47
CA ALA A 200 -17.67 10.60 1.09
C ALA A 200 -17.48 9.20 1.71
N GLU A 201 -16.40 8.98 2.46
CA GLU A 201 -16.05 7.65 2.98
C GLU A 201 -16.40 7.50 4.46
N SER A 202 -16.05 8.50 5.27
CA SER A 202 -16.25 8.46 6.72
C SER A 202 -16.29 9.83 7.38
N VAL A 203 -16.88 9.89 8.56
CA VAL A 203 -16.98 11.07 9.43
C VAL A 203 -16.91 10.63 10.89
N GLU A 204 -16.03 11.23 11.70
CA GLU A 204 -15.87 10.90 13.13
C GLU A 204 -15.73 9.38 13.45
N GLY A 205 -15.20 8.60 12.49
CA GLY A 205 -15.04 7.15 12.62
C GLY A 205 -16.22 6.32 12.12
N LEU A 206 -17.33 6.95 11.74
CA LEU A 206 -18.49 6.32 11.12
C LEU A 206 -18.28 6.17 9.61
N SER A 207 -18.63 5.01 9.07
CA SER A 207 -18.61 4.72 7.63
C SER A 207 -19.86 5.27 6.94
N LEU A 208 -19.70 6.19 5.99
CA LEU A 208 -20.85 6.82 5.33
C LEU A 208 -21.62 5.86 4.42
N SER A 209 -20.91 4.91 3.79
CA SER A 209 -21.57 3.86 3.00
C SER A 209 -22.36 2.88 3.87
N GLU A 210 -21.91 2.62 5.09
CA GLU A 210 -22.68 1.78 6.03
C GLU A 210 -23.93 2.53 6.52
N VAL A 211 -23.82 3.85 6.78
CA VAL A 211 -24.98 4.71 7.09
C VAL A 211 -26.01 4.69 5.95
N GLU A 212 -25.57 4.78 4.69
CA GLU A 212 -26.47 4.69 3.51
C GLU A 212 -27.17 3.33 3.43
N ASP A 213 -26.43 2.24 3.62
CA ASP A 213 -26.97 0.88 3.57
C ASP A 213 -27.98 0.62 4.69
N GLU A 214 -27.66 1.03 5.90
CA GLU A 214 -28.57 0.89 7.06
C GLU A 214 -29.78 1.82 6.95
N PHE A 215 -29.61 3.02 6.38
CA PHE A 215 -30.73 3.93 6.15
C PHE A 215 -31.76 3.29 5.22
N VAL A 216 -31.33 2.67 4.11
CA VAL A 216 -32.25 1.95 3.22
C VAL A 216 -32.84 0.72 3.91
N ALA A 217 -32.05 0.00 4.72
CA ALA A 217 -32.56 -1.15 5.48
C ALA A 217 -33.68 -0.76 6.46
N GLU A 218 -33.54 0.35 7.18
CA GLU A 218 -34.59 0.88 8.06
C GLU A 218 -35.87 1.25 7.28
N LEU A 219 -35.72 1.86 6.09
CA LEU A 219 -36.87 2.14 5.23
C LEU A 219 -37.53 0.85 4.71
N ASP A 220 -36.76 -0.16 4.37
CA ASP A 220 -37.26 -1.47 3.96
C ASP A 220 -38.02 -2.19 5.09
N GLU A 221 -37.64 -1.99 6.35
CA GLU A 221 -38.42 -2.48 7.50
C GLU A 221 -39.80 -1.80 7.56
N TYR A 222 -39.87 -0.47 7.37
CA TYR A 222 -41.15 0.23 7.29
C TYR A 222 -42.01 -0.24 6.11
N ARG A 223 -41.40 -0.55 4.96
CA ARG A 223 -42.08 -1.12 3.79
C ARG A 223 -42.62 -2.51 4.08
N ALA A 224 -41.83 -3.36 4.72
CA ALA A 224 -42.22 -4.71 5.10
C ALA A 224 -43.43 -4.70 6.06
N ASP A 225 -43.45 -3.77 7.02
CA ASP A 225 -44.59 -3.56 7.93
C ASP A 225 -45.86 -3.09 7.20
N ALA A 226 -45.71 -2.33 6.12
CA ALA A 226 -46.79 -1.92 5.22
C ALA A 226 -47.19 -3.01 4.19
N GLY A 227 -46.47 -4.14 4.13
CA GLY A 227 -46.69 -5.22 3.18
C GLY A 227 -46.20 -4.91 1.76
N LEU A 228 -45.22 -4.01 1.63
CA LEU A 228 -44.55 -3.64 0.39
C LEU A 228 -43.21 -4.40 0.24
N ASP A 229 -42.75 -4.58 -1.00
CA ASP A 229 -41.44 -5.17 -1.30
C ASP A 229 -40.30 -4.19 -0.98
N SER A 230 -39.10 -4.67 -0.69
CA SER A 230 -37.90 -3.83 -0.48
C SER A 230 -37.57 -2.97 -1.71
N PHE A 231 -36.88 -1.85 -1.51
CA PHE A 231 -36.44 -1.01 -2.61
C PHE A 231 -35.42 -1.69 -3.54
N ASP A 232 -35.57 -1.47 -4.83
CA ASP A 232 -34.52 -1.68 -5.81
C ASP A 232 -33.48 -0.55 -5.73
N ARG A 233 -32.19 -0.88 -5.84
CA ARG A 233 -31.08 0.08 -5.77
C ARG A 233 -30.29 0.13 -7.08
N PRO A 234 -30.85 0.72 -8.16
CA PRO A 234 -30.17 0.79 -9.43
C PRO A 234 -28.95 1.71 -9.33
N GLU A 235 -27.81 1.22 -9.84
CA GLU A 235 -26.52 1.93 -9.79
C GLU A 235 -26.60 3.34 -10.39
N SER A 236 -27.42 3.55 -11.42
CA SER A 236 -27.62 4.86 -12.04
C SER A 236 -28.34 5.86 -11.15
N LEU A 237 -29.27 5.41 -10.30
CA LEU A 237 -29.96 6.28 -9.34
C LEU A 237 -29.04 6.63 -8.18
N GLN A 238 -28.23 5.66 -7.73
CA GLN A 238 -27.16 5.87 -6.75
C GLN A 238 -26.14 6.90 -7.24
N GLN A 239 -25.63 6.76 -8.47
CA GLN A 239 -24.69 7.71 -9.05
C GLN A 239 -25.30 9.11 -9.23
N MET A 240 -26.60 9.20 -9.51
CA MET A 240 -27.32 10.47 -9.58
C MET A 240 -27.41 11.16 -8.22
N ALA A 241 -27.71 10.41 -7.16
CA ALA A 241 -27.68 10.90 -5.77
C ALA A 241 -26.29 11.44 -5.41
N THR A 242 -25.23 10.66 -5.65
CA THR A 242 -23.84 11.07 -5.41
C THR A 242 -23.46 12.32 -6.17
N TYR A 243 -23.72 12.37 -7.48
CA TYR A 243 -23.39 13.55 -8.28
C TYR A 243 -24.13 14.79 -7.79
N TYR A 244 -25.41 14.67 -7.46
CA TYR A 244 -26.22 15.78 -6.96
C TYR A 244 -25.70 16.29 -5.61
N ASN A 245 -25.45 15.38 -4.66
CA ASN A 245 -25.03 15.71 -3.32
C ASN A 245 -23.64 16.37 -3.30
N GLN A 246 -22.69 15.80 -4.04
CA GLN A 246 -21.35 16.36 -4.21
C GLN A 246 -21.37 17.77 -4.84
N ARG A 247 -22.30 18.03 -5.77
CA ARG A 247 -22.49 19.36 -6.35
C ARG A 247 -23.00 20.37 -5.33
N ARG A 248 -23.87 19.96 -4.40
CA ARG A 248 -24.31 20.82 -3.28
C ARG A 248 -23.15 21.16 -2.36
N VAL A 249 -22.39 20.16 -1.92
CA VAL A 249 -21.21 20.37 -1.07
C VAL A 249 -20.18 21.28 -1.75
N LYS A 250 -19.91 21.06 -3.04
CA LYS A 250 -18.98 21.90 -3.81
C LYS A 250 -19.49 23.34 -4.01
N ALA A 251 -20.80 23.55 -4.03
CA ALA A 251 -21.38 24.90 -4.11
C ALA A 251 -21.22 25.68 -2.80
N ASP A 252 -21.31 24.99 -1.66
CA ASP A 252 -21.24 25.62 -0.35
C ASP A 252 -19.79 25.76 0.18
N TYR A 253 -18.91 24.79 -0.11
CA TYR A 253 -17.55 24.71 0.44
C TYR A 253 -16.42 24.79 -0.61
N GLY A 254 -16.75 24.91 -1.89
CA GLY A 254 -15.79 24.95 -2.99
C GLY A 254 -16.11 26.02 -4.02
N ASP A 255 -15.61 25.83 -5.24
CA ASP A 255 -15.82 26.75 -6.38
C ASP A 255 -16.96 26.28 -7.31
N GLY A 256 -18.00 25.63 -6.76
CA GLY A 256 -19.11 25.07 -7.53
C GLY A 256 -20.35 25.96 -7.62
N ASP A 257 -21.19 25.72 -8.62
CA ASP A 257 -22.56 26.25 -8.66
C ASP A 257 -23.56 25.22 -8.12
N PRO A 258 -24.59 25.66 -7.37
CA PRO A 258 -25.62 24.77 -6.85
C PRO A 258 -26.28 23.98 -7.99
N PRO A 259 -26.51 22.66 -7.82
CA PRO A 259 -27.10 21.85 -8.86
C PRO A 259 -28.57 22.22 -9.07
N ASP A 260 -29.01 22.25 -10.34
CA ASP A 260 -30.42 22.27 -10.69
C ASP A 260 -30.89 20.81 -10.88
N PRO A 261 -31.88 20.32 -10.10
CA PRO A 261 -32.33 18.92 -10.16
C PRO A 261 -32.73 18.46 -11.57
N ARG A 262 -33.38 19.33 -12.35
CA ARG A 262 -33.81 19.00 -13.72
C ARG A 262 -32.62 18.79 -14.64
N THR A 263 -31.63 19.65 -14.54
CA THR A 263 -30.39 19.55 -15.30
C THR A 263 -29.63 18.27 -14.94
N VAL A 264 -29.62 17.86 -13.65
CA VAL A 264 -29.00 16.60 -13.23
C VAL A 264 -29.74 15.40 -13.80
N TYR A 265 -31.06 15.38 -13.73
CA TYR A 265 -31.89 14.33 -14.32
C TYR A 265 -31.64 14.18 -15.83
N GLU A 266 -31.65 15.28 -16.58
CA GLU A 266 -31.38 15.29 -18.02
C GLU A 266 -29.96 14.79 -18.34
N LYS A 267 -29.00 15.03 -17.45
CA LYS A 267 -27.61 14.61 -17.62
C LYS A 267 -27.43 13.11 -17.50
N PHE A 268 -28.20 12.46 -16.63
CA PHE A 268 -28.14 11.01 -16.40
C PHE A 268 -29.06 10.21 -17.34
N ASP A 269 -29.98 10.87 -18.08
CA ASP A 269 -31.02 10.22 -18.91
C ASP A 269 -31.75 9.09 -18.16
N TYR A 270 -31.92 9.24 -16.84
CA TYR A 270 -32.60 8.26 -16.01
C TYR A 270 -34.09 8.26 -16.35
N ARG A 271 -34.69 7.09 -16.54
CA ARG A 271 -36.12 6.98 -16.88
C ARG A 271 -36.88 6.38 -15.72
N CYS A 272 -37.38 7.27 -14.88
CA CYS A 272 -38.29 6.87 -13.82
C CYS A 272 -39.62 6.38 -14.43
N GLY A 273 -40.10 5.21 -14.00
CA GLY A 273 -41.41 4.69 -14.41
C GLY A 273 -42.58 5.49 -13.85
N GLY A 274 -42.34 6.25 -12.78
CA GLY A 274 -43.31 7.05 -12.04
C GLY A 274 -42.90 8.52 -11.84
N THR A 275 -43.20 9.05 -10.65
CA THR A 275 -42.81 10.42 -10.28
C THR A 275 -41.48 10.37 -9.58
N LEU A 276 -40.47 11.08 -10.11
CA LEU A 276 -39.20 11.23 -9.42
C LEU A 276 -39.38 12.13 -8.19
N ALA A 277 -39.06 11.62 -7.01
CA ALA A 277 -38.93 12.40 -5.80
C ALA A 277 -37.45 12.68 -5.51
N LEU A 278 -37.19 13.89 -5.03
CA LEU A 278 -35.92 14.31 -4.48
C LEU A 278 -36.21 14.85 -3.09
N ASP A 279 -35.63 14.23 -2.07
CA ASP A 279 -35.58 14.80 -0.73
C ASP A 279 -34.15 15.20 -0.39
N GLU A 280 -34.06 16.33 0.31
CA GLU A 280 -32.82 17.00 0.66
C GLU A 280 -32.88 17.39 2.12
N TYR A 281 -31.92 16.91 2.90
CA TYR A 281 -31.79 17.37 4.27
C TYR A 281 -31.00 18.68 4.28
N PRO A 282 -31.61 19.80 4.70
CA PRO A 282 -30.90 21.06 4.79
C PRO A 282 -29.99 21.05 6.02
N PRO A 283 -28.75 21.53 5.91
CA PRO A 283 -27.87 21.65 7.06
C PRO A 283 -28.30 22.77 8.03
N PRO A 284 -28.05 22.62 9.36
CA PRO A 284 -27.66 21.37 10.01
C PRO A 284 -28.93 20.54 10.31
N ALA A 285 -29.12 19.43 9.60
CA ALA A 285 -30.03 18.38 10.08
C ALA A 285 -29.41 17.65 11.30
N PHE A 286 -28.08 17.70 11.41
CA PHE A 286 -27.29 17.08 12.46
C PHE A 286 -26.27 18.09 12.97
N ASP A 287 -26.49 18.62 14.18
CA ASP A 287 -25.60 19.62 14.79
C ASP A 287 -24.27 19.00 15.26
N ASP A 288 -24.25 17.69 15.52
CA ASP A 288 -23.08 16.98 16.03
C ASP A 288 -23.13 15.48 15.67
N VAL A 289 -22.32 15.07 14.68
CA VAL A 289 -22.21 13.65 14.30
C VAL A 289 -21.52 12.82 15.37
N SER A 290 -20.73 13.45 16.25
CA SER A 290 -20.08 12.77 17.37
C SER A 290 -21.06 12.34 18.47
N ALA A 291 -22.33 12.74 18.37
CA ALA A 291 -23.39 12.29 19.26
C ALA A 291 -23.85 10.85 18.98
N PHE A 292 -23.47 10.27 17.85
CA PHE A 292 -23.83 8.90 17.46
C PHE A 292 -22.66 7.95 17.78
N ASP A 293 -22.94 6.86 18.48
CA ASP A 293 -21.90 5.87 18.83
C ASP A 293 -21.54 4.94 17.66
N ASP A 294 -22.46 4.80 16.70
CA ASP A 294 -22.40 3.86 15.57
C ASP A 294 -23.29 4.34 14.41
N GLU A 295 -23.10 3.73 13.24
CA GLU A 295 -23.79 4.04 11.99
C GLU A 295 -25.31 3.84 12.09
N SER A 296 -25.74 2.86 12.89
CA SER A 296 -27.14 2.46 13.04
C SER A 296 -27.94 3.55 13.74
N GLN A 297 -27.37 4.18 14.76
CA GLN A 297 -28.04 5.30 15.42
C GLN A 297 -28.25 6.50 14.48
N LEU A 298 -27.26 6.81 13.63
CA LEU A 298 -27.37 7.90 12.65
C LEU A 298 -28.38 7.56 11.55
N SER A 299 -28.33 6.34 11.01
CA SER A 299 -29.23 5.88 9.95
C SER A 299 -30.68 5.80 10.43
N THR A 300 -30.95 5.34 11.66
CA THR A 300 -32.29 5.36 12.26
C THR A 300 -32.85 6.79 12.36
N VAL A 301 -32.03 7.78 12.76
CA VAL A 301 -32.50 9.17 12.85
C VAL A 301 -32.79 9.73 11.45
N LEU A 302 -31.92 9.45 10.47
CA LEU A 302 -32.16 9.82 9.07
C LEU A 302 -33.49 9.22 8.56
N ALA A 303 -33.71 7.91 8.76
CA ALA A 303 -34.91 7.21 8.32
C ALA A 303 -36.19 7.75 8.98
N GLN A 304 -36.11 8.18 10.25
CA GLN A 304 -37.25 8.81 10.95
C GLN A 304 -37.57 10.21 10.46
N LEU A 305 -36.58 10.96 9.98
CA LEU A 305 -36.81 12.27 9.39
C LEU A 305 -37.43 12.16 8.00
N GLU A 306 -37.21 11.03 7.31
CA GLU A 306 -37.83 10.79 6.02
C GLU A 306 -39.35 10.62 6.12
N SER A 307 -40.05 11.16 5.12
CA SER A 307 -41.50 11.08 5.09
C SER A 307 -41.96 9.69 4.63
N GLN A 308 -43.02 9.17 5.27
CA GLN A 308 -43.78 7.97 4.82
C GLN A 308 -44.16 8.01 3.32
N ARG A 309 -44.11 9.20 2.71
CA ARG A 309 -44.39 9.41 1.29
C ARG A 309 -43.39 8.70 0.36
N LEU A 310 -42.09 8.69 0.69
CA LEU A 310 -41.10 7.95 -0.11
C LEU A 310 -41.30 6.43 0.00
N VAL A 311 -41.71 5.98 1.19
CA VAL A 311 -41.92 4.57 1.54
C VAL A 311 -43.09 3.96 0.77
N GLU A 312 -44.15 4.70 0.46
CA GLU A 312 -45.36 4.13 -0.16
C GLU A 312 -45.43 4.29 -1.69
N ASP A 313 -44.87 5.36 -2.25
CA ASP A 313 -45.12 5.75 -3.66
C ASP A 313 -44.04 5.27 -4.65
N HIS A 314 -42.90 4.75 -4.17
CA HIS A 314 -41.71 4.45 -4.98
C HIS A 314 -41.20 3.01 -4.80
N GLU A 315 -40.47 2.46 -5.77
CA GLU A 315 -39.93 1.10 -5.78
C GLU A 315 -38.40 1.05 -5.89
N GLU A 316 -37.77 2.12 -6.37
CA GLU A 316 -36.34 2.32 -6.56
C GLU A 316 -35.84 3.49 -5.69
N ILE A 317 -34.64 3.35 -5.13
CA ILE A 317 -34.01 4.37 -4.29
C ILE A 317 -32.51 4.52 -4.57
N GLY A 318 -32.02 5.74 -4.54
CA GLY A 318 -30.59 6.09 -4.53
C GLY A 318 -30.33 7.11 -3.43
N VAL A 319 -29.31 6.86 -2.60
CA VAL A 319 -29.04 7.66 -1.39
C VAL A 319 -27.56 7.97 -1.33
N ASP A 320 -27.19 9.23 -1.12
CA ASP A 320 -25.80 9.61 -0.88
C ASP A 320 -25.68 10.47 0.38
N VAL A 321 -24.70 10.13 1.21
CA VAL A 321 -24.31 10.88 2.40
C VAL A 321 -22.88 11.37 2.23
N HIS A 322 -22.67 12.68 2.40
CA HIS A 322 -21.37 13.31 2.27
C HIS A 322 -21.12 14.26 3.45
N ALA A 323 -19.95 14.14 4.09
CA ALA A 323 -19.55 15.02 5.18
C ALA A 323 -18.72 16.20 4.65
N ALA A 324 -19.16 17.42 4.91
CA ALA A 324 -18.45 18.65 4.57
C ALA A 324 -17.21 18.86 5.47
N PRO A 325 -16.27 19.77 5.10
CA PRO A 325 -15.05 20.01 5.88
C PRO A 325 -15.24 20.46 7.33
N ASP A 326 -16.41 20.99 7.68
CA ASP A 326 -16.78 21.40 9.04
C ASP A 326 -17.56 20.33 9.82
N GLY A 327 -17.72 19.13 9.24
CA GLY A 327 -18.47 18.02 9.83
C GLY A 327 -19.96 18.00 9.49
N THR A 328 -20.46 18.99 8.75
CA THR A 328 -21.88 19.04 8.34
C THR A 328 -22.21 17.91 7.38
N LEU A 329 -23.28 17.15 7.65
CA LEU A 329 -23.75 16.10 6.75
C LEU A 329 -24.71 16.64 5.69
N TYR A 330 -24.42 16.28 4.45
CA TYR A 330 -25.28 16.48 3.29
C TYR A 330 -25.85 15.14 2.88
N VAL A 331 -27.18 15.07 2.79
CA VAL A 331 -27.89 13.86 2.39
C VAL A 331 -28.79 14.18 1.21
N ALA A 332 -28.74 13.34 0.19
CA ALA A 332 -29.61 13.41 -0.98
C ALA A 332 -30.26 12.04 -1.20
N VAL A 333 -31.59 12.03 -1.28
CA VAL A 333 -32.40 10.84 -1.56
C VAL A 333 -33.14 11.05 -2.86
N PHE A 334 -32.88 10.21 -3.85
CA PHE A 334 -33.70 10.10 -5.05
C PHE A 334 -34.52 8.84 -4.98
N ALA A 335 -35.82 8.96 -5.25
CA ALA A 335 -36.73 7.82 -5.30
C ALA A 335 -37.58 7.86 -6.57
N CYS A 336 -37.85 6.67 -7.10
CA CYS A 336 -38.71 6.42 -8.23
C CYS A 336 -39.58 5.20 -7.93
#